data_AF-A0A920SDG1-F1
#
_entry.id   AF-A0A920SDG1-F1
#
_cell.length_a   1.000
_cell.length_b   1.000
_cell.length_c   1.000
_cell.angle_alpha   90.00
_cell.angle_beta   90.00
_cell.angle_gamma   90.00
#
_symmetry.space_group_name_H-M   'P 1'
#
loop_
_entity.id
_entity.type
_entity.pdbx_description
1 polymer ?
#
loop_
_entity_poly.entity_id
_entity_poly.type
_entity_poly.pdbx_seq_one_letter_code
_entity_poly.pdbx_strand_id
1 'polypeptide(L)'
;MITGGATYTDDVQLPGMLYAAILRSPHAHAKINSIDTTAANSSPGVVAVFTGSDTNGVLSPIPCAWIPPDSDVKAVAHPAIATDVVRYQGMPLQLS
;
A
#
# COMPACT_ATOMS: atom_id res chain seq x y z
N MET A 1 15.92 25.25 -5.29
CA MET A 1 17.35 25.31 -5.66
C MET A 1 17.42 25.52 -7.17
N ILE A 2 18.08 26.57 -7.66
CA ILE A 2 18.01 27.01 -9.09
C ILE A 2 19.03 26.30 -10.00
N THR A 3 19.87 25.40 -9.47
CA THR A 3 20.94 24.72 -10.22
C THR A 3 20.67 23.24 -10.54
N GLY A 4 19.53 22.65 -10.16
CA GLY A 4 19.14 21.29 -10.56
C GLY A 4 20.05 20.13 -10.07
N GLY A 5 21.11 20.40 -9.31
CA GLY A 5 22.09 19.39 -8.88
C GLY A 5 21.76 18.64 -7.59
N ALA A 6 20.53 18.74 -7.08
CA ALA A 6 20.08 17.94 -5.95
C ALA A 6 19.51 16.63 -6.47
N THR A 7 20.08 15.50 -6.05
CA THR A 7 19.55 14.17 -6.37
C THR A 7 18.40 13.86 -5.42
N TYR A 8 17.20 13.72 -5.98
CA TYR A 8 16.03 13.21 -5.28
C TYR A 8 15.91 11.70 -5.47
N THR A 9 15.10 11.05 -4.65
CA THR A 9 14.89 9.60 -4.71
C THR A 9 14.39 9.13 -6.09
N ASP A 10 13.61 9.96 -6.80
CA ASP A 10 13.14 9.67 -8.16
C ASP A 10 14.24 9.76 -9.24
N ASP A 11 15.36 10.43 -8.95
CA ASP A 11 16.48 10.58 -9.91
C ASP A 11 17.43 9.37 -9.88
N VAL A 12 17.25 8.44 -8.94
CA VAL A 12 18.08 7.25 -8.80
C VAL A 12 17.64 6.19 -9.81
N GLN A 13 18.57 5.72 -10.65
CA GLN A 13 18.35 4.59 -11.54
C GLN A 13 19.39 3.50 -11.26
N LEU A 14 18.91 2.27 -11.01
CA LEU A 14 19.75 1.10 -10.77
C LEU A 14 19.45 0.02 -11.82
N PRO A 15 20.45 -0.76 -12.27
CA PRO A 15 20.21 -1.89 -13.15
C PRO A 15 19.19 -2.86 -12.55
N GLY A 16 18.12 -3.16 -13.28
CA GLY A 16 17.05 -4.05 -12.82
C GLY A 16 16.02 -3.43 -11.87
N MET A 17 16.00 -2.10 -11.73
CA MET A 17 14.99 -1.40 -10.93
C MET A 17 13.58 -1.65 -11.48
N LEU A 18 12.67 -2.01 -10.58
CA LEU A 18 11.24 -2.16 -10.86
C LEU A 18 10.47 -0.98 -10.28
N TYR A 19 9.36 -0.66 -10.92
CA TYR A 19 8.38 0.30 -10.44
C TYR A 19 7.21 -0.44 -9.83
N ALA A 20 6.60 0.16 -8.80
CA ALA A 20 5.41 -0.40 -8.18
C ALA A 20 4.26 0.61 -8.26
N ALA A 21 3.07 0.12 -8.61
CA ALA A 21 1.85 0.89 -8.68
C ALA A 21 0.85 0.41 -7.61
N ILE A 22 0.22 1.34 -6.91
CA ILE A 22 -0.75 1.05 -5.85
C ILE A 22 -2.16 1.31 -6.38
N LEU A 23 -2.99 0.26 -6.48
CA LEU A 23 -4.43 0.42 -6.67
C LEU A 23 -5.05 0.84 -5.33
N ARG A 24 -5.81 1.93 -5.36
CA ARG A 24 -6.42 2.53 -4.16
C ARG A 24 -7.95 2.45 -4.22
N SER A 25 -8.57 2.31 -3.05
CA SER A 25 -10.03 2.29 -2.96
C SER A 25 -10.65 3.64 -3.35
N PRO A 26 -11.66 3.69 -4.24
CA PRO A 26 -12.45 4.88 -4.49
C PRO A 26 -13.49 5.15 -3.37
N HIS A 27 -13.78 4.15 -2.54
CA HIS A 27 -14.80 4.21 -1.49
C HIS A 27 -14.22 4.63 -0.14
N ALA A 28 -14.97 5.46 0.59
CA ALA A 28 -14.61 5.90 1.94
C ALA A 28 -14.75 4.79 2.99
N HIS A 29 -15.75 3.90 2.86
CA HIS A 29 -15.88 2.73 3.72
C HIS A 29 -16.62 1.61 2.99
N ALA A 30 -15.99 0.45 2.82
CA ALA A 30 -16.57 -0.67 2.08
C ALA A 30 -15.96 -2.01 2.50
N LYS A 31 -16.75 -3.09 2.46
CA LYS A 31 -16.22 -4.45 2.60
C LYS A 31 -15.60 -4.91 1.29
N ILE A 32 -14.46 -5.58 1.36
CA ILE A 32 -13.79 -6.19 0.22
C ILE A 32 -14.33 -7.62 0.09
N ASN A 33 -15.17 -7.86 -0.90
CA ASN A 33 -15.69 -9.21 -1.18
C ASN A 33 -14.67 -10.03 -1.97
N SER A 34 -14.01 -9.40 -2.95
CA SER A 34 -13.00 -10.02 -3.81
C SER A 34 -12.16 -8.95 -4.50
N ILE A 35 -10.90 -9.27 -4.80
CA ILE A 35 -10.02 -8.47 -5.65
C ILE A 35 -9.62 -9.37 -6.83
N ASP A 36 -9.95 -8.96 -8.05
CA ASP A 36 -9.53 -9.68 -9.27
C ASP A 36 -8.19 -9.12 -9.76
N THR A 37 -7.14 -9.93 -9.64
CA THR A 37 -5.78 -9.58 -10.05
C THR A 37 -5.42 -10.09 -11.45
N THR A 38 -6.34 -10.77 -12.14
CA THR A 38 -6.06 -11.49 -13.39
C THR A 38 -5.55 -10.56 -14.49
N ALA A 39 -6.20 -9.39 -14.65
CA ALA A 39 -5.80 -8.41 -15.65
C ALA A 39 -4.43 -7.79 -15.35
N ALA A 40 -4.15 -7.52 -14.08
CA ALA A 40 -2.85 -6.97 -13.65
C ALA A 40 -1.73 -7.98 -13.87
N ASN A 41 -1.93 -9.23 -13.44
CA ASN A 41 -0.95 -10.32 -13.62
C ASN A 41 -0.67 -10.63 -15.10
N SER A 42 -1.66 -10.43 -15.97
CA SER A 42 -1.52 -10.69 -17.41
C SER A 42 -0.97 -9.50 -18.19
N SER A 43 -0.79 -8.33 -17.55
CA SER A 43 -0.32 -7.13 -18.23
C SER A 43 1.17 -7.24 -18.57
N PRO A 44 1.58 -6.94 -19.81
CA PRO A 44 2.98 -6.90 -20.18
C PRO A 44 3.78 -5.96 -19.26
N GLY A 45 4.89 -6.45 -18.72
CA GLY A 45 5.79 -5.69 -17.85
C GLY A 45 5.48 -5.78 -16.35
N VAL A 46 4.36 -6.40 -15.94
CA VAL A 46 4.10 -6.68 -14.53
C VAL A 46 4.91 -7.89 -14.09
N VAL A 47 5.68 -7.73 -13.00
CA VAL A 47 6.55 -8.79 -12.47
C VAL A 47 5.86 -9.55 -11.35
N ALA A 48 5.06 -8.88 -10.52
CA ALA A 48 4.31 -9.49 -9.44
C ALA A 48 3.09 -8.63 -9.09
N VAL A 49 2.05 -9.25 -8.55
CA VAL A 49 0.88 -8.55 -8.00
C VAL A 49 0.64 -9.05 -6.59
N PHE A 50 0.53 -8.12 -5.64
CA PHE A 50 0.30 -8.39 -4.22
C PHE A 50 -1.00 -7.76 -3.76
N THR A 51 -1.71 -8.48 -2.90
CA THR A 51 -2.98 -8.08 -2.29
C THR A 51 -2.91 -8.23 -0.77
N GLY A 52 -3.98 -7.85 -0.06
CA GLY A 52 -4.06 -8.01 1.38
C GLY A 52 -3.81 -9.44 1.86
N SER A 53 -4.19 -10.47 1.09
CA SER A 53 -3.96 -11.87 1.48
C SER A 53 -2.48 -12.24 1.52
N ASP A 54 -1.65 -11.61 0.68
CA ASP A 54 -0.21 -11.87 0.60
C ASP A 54 0.56 -11.24 1.76
N THR A 55 -0.09 -10.32 2.48
CA THR A 55 0.50 -9.65 3.65
C THR A 55 0.30 -10.40 4.96
N ASN A 56 -0.65 -11.33 5.02
CA ASN A 56 -0.97 -12.06 6.25
C ASN A 56 0.18 -12.97 6.68
N GLY A 57 0.72 -12.73 7.88
CA GLY A 57 1.85 -13.51 8.42
C GLY A 57 3.22 -13.11 7.86
N VAL A 58 3.26 -12.21 6.87
CA VAL A 58 4.49 -11.65 6.30
C VAL A 58 4.76 -10.26 6.84
N LEU A 59 3.72 -9.41 6.93
CA LEU A 59 3.81 -8.04 7.41
C LEU A 59 3.02 -7.88 8.71
N SER A 60 3.67 -7.29 9.70
CA SER A 60 2.97 -6.80 10.90
C SER A 60 2.17 -5.53 10.56
N PRO A 61 1.01 -5.32 11.19
CA PRO A 61 0.28 -4.06 11.06
C PRO A 61 1.15 -2.87 11.45
N ILE A 62 0.95 -1.73 10.79
CA ILE A 62 1.66 -0.49 11.08
C ILE A 62 1.24 -0.04 12.49
N PRO A 63 2.18 0.08 13.44
CA PRO A 63 1.85 0.46 14.80
C PRO A 63 1.50 1.95 14.87
N CYS A 64 0.58 2.30 15.76
CA CYS A 64 0.46 3.68 16.20
C CYS A 64 1.70 4.01 17.05
N ALA A 65 2.63 4.79 16.51
CA ALA A 65 3.93 5.05 17.13
C ALA A 65 3.82 5.78 18.49
N TRP A 66 2.71 6.47 18.74
CA TRP A 66 2.47 7.15 20.00
C TRP A 66 0.97 7.20 20.32
N ILE A 67 0.63 6.76 21.54
CA ILE A 67 -0.69 6.88 22.12
C ILE A 67 -0.58 7.93 23.23
N PRO A 68 -1.32 9.05 23.17
CA PRO A 68 -1.26 10.07 24.23
C PRO A 68 -1.62 9.46 25.59
N PRO A 69 -0.87 9.80 26.66
CA PRO A 69 -1.24 9.39 28.02
C PRO A 69 -2.64 9.90 28.38
N ASP A 70 -3.37 9.12 29.17
CA ASP A 70 -4.75 9.41 29.61
C ASP A 70 -5.79 9.57 28.49
N SER A 71 -5.52 9.04 27.28
CA SER A 71 -6.47 9.02 26.17
C SER A 71 -7.18 7.66 26.01
N ASP A 72 -8.46 7.68 25.63
CA ASP A 72 -9.23 6.47 25.23
C ASP A 72 -8.96 6.09 23.75
N VAL A 73 -7.74 6.33 23.27
CA VAL A 73 -7.37 6.03 21.89
C VAL A 73 -7.19 4.53 21.75
N LYS A 74 -8.02 3.92 20.91
CA LYS A 74 -7.92 2.51 20.55
C LYS A 74 -6.89 2.35 19.45
N ALA A 75 -5.73 1.79 19.78
CA ALA A 75 -4.74 1.37 18.80
C ALA A 75 -5.28 0.16 18.02
N VAL A 76 -5.97 0.45 16.93
CA VAL A 76 -6.44 -0.56 15.98
C VAL A 76 -5.32 -0.94 15.02
N ALA A 77 -5.35 -2.18 14.52
CA ALA A 77 -4.40 -2.62 13.51
C ALA A 77 -4.59 -1.83 12.20
N HIS A 78 -3.48 -1.30 11.67
CA HIS A 78 -3.45 -0.61 10.37
C HIS A 78 -2.67 -1.47 9.37
N PRO A 79 -3.34 -2.33 8.59
CA PRO A 79 -2.65 -3.16 7.61
C PRO A 79 -2.10 -2.28 6.47
N ALA A 80 -0.95 -2.68 5.91
CA ALA A 80 -0.32 -1.96 4.81
C ALA A 80 -1.15 -2.00 3.51
N ILE A 81 -1.86 -3.12 3.30
CA ILE A 81 -2.83 -3.32 2.21
C ILE A 81 -4.15 -3.79 2.84
N ALA A 82 -5.28 -3.27 2.38
CA ALA A 82 -6.59 -3.65 2.90
C ALA A 82 -6.87 -5.14 2.71
N THR A 83 -7.34 -5.79 3.77
CA THR A 83 -7.64 -7.24 3.79
C THR A 83 -9.15 -7.48 3.70
N ASP A 84 -9.91 -6.93 4.65
CA ASP A 84 -11.33 -7.21 4.86
C ASP A 84 -12.24 -6.01 4.56
N VAL A 85 -11.82 -4.84 5.01
CA VAL A 85 -12.61 -3.62 5.01
C VAL A 85 -11.73 -2.43 4.67
N VAL A 86 -12.17 -1.68 3.68
CA VAL A 86 -11.68 -0.33 3.43
C VAL A 86 -12.29 0.61 4.46
N ARG A 87 -11.42 1.37 5.14
CA ARG A 87 -11.82 2.30 6.21
C ARG A 87 -11.74 3.78 5.79
N TYR A 88 -11.12 4.08 4.65
CA TYR A 88 -11.01 5.43 4.08
C TYR A 88 -10.78 5.38 2.57
N GLN A 89 -11.14 6.47 1.88
CA GLN A 89 -10.85 6.62 0.45
C GLN A 89 -9.35 6.74 0.24
N GLY A 90 -8.81 6.04 -0.76
CA GLY A 90 -7.39 6.04 -1.03
C GLY A 90 -6.61 4.93 -0.31
N MET A 91 -7.29 4.09 0.50
CA MET A 91 -6.68 2.95 1.17
C MET A 91 -6.10 1.97 0.12
N PRO A 92 -4.86 1.47 0.30
CA PRO A 92 -4.23 0.53 -0.64
C PRO A 92 -5.00 -0.79 -0.72
N LEU A 93 -5.25 -1.27 -1.94
CA LEU A 93 -5.94 -2.54 -2.23
C LEU A 93 -5.01 -3.57 -2.87
N GLN A 94 -4.11 -3.12 -3.73
CA GLN A 94 -3.20 -3.97 -4.49
C GLN A 94 -1.92 -3.20 -4.81
N LEU A 95 -0.80 -3.92 -4.90
CA LEU A 95 0.48 -3.46 -5.41
C LEU A 95 0.84 -4.30 -6.64
N SER A 96 1.24 -3.69 -7.75
CA SER A 96 1.69 -4.38 -8.97
C SER A 96 2.96 -3.79 -9.53
#